data_AF-A0A2X3IN50-F1
#
_entry.id   AF-A0A2X3IN50-F1
#
_cell.length_a   1.000
_cell.length_b   1.000
_cell.length_c   1.000
_cell.angle_alpha   90.00
_cell.angle_beta   90.00
_cell.angle_gamma   90.00
#
_symmetry.space_group_name_H-M   'P 1'
#
loop_
_entity.id
_entity.type
_entity.pdbx_description
1 polymer ?
#
loop_
_entity_poly.entity_id
_entity_poly.type
_entity_poly.pdbx_seq_one_letter_code
_entity_poly.pdbx_strand_id
1 'polypeptide(L)'
;MQKGLLDYIAPQIYWPFSRSAARYDVLAKWWANVVKPTNTRLYIGIALYKVGEPSKNEPDWTVSGGVPELKKQLDLNDAVPQIHGTILFRENYLNQPQTQQAVNYIKERWGE
;
A
#
# COMPACT_ATOMS: atom_id res chain seq x y z
N MET A 1 15.58 -11.51 8.72
CA MET A 1 15.60 -10.31 9.60
C MET A 1 16.23 -10.57 10.95
N GLN A 2 15.93 -11.69 11.64
CA GLN A 2 16.52 -11.99 12.96
C GLN A 2 18.06 -12.00 13.02
N LYS A 3 18.74 -12.28 11.90
CA LYS A 3 20.20 -12.17 11.80
C LYS A 3 20.74 -10.73 11.66
N GLY A 4 19.88 -9.72 11.68
CA GLY A 4 20.26 -8.30 11.57
C GLY A 4 20.79 -7.87 10.20
N LEU A 5 20.59 -8.66 9.15
CA LEU A 5 21.18 -8.43 7.82
C LEU A 5 20.47 -7.35 6.97
N LEU A 6 19.31 -6.86 7.41
CA LEU A 6 18.48 -5.93 6.64
C LEU A 6 18.07 -4.75 7.51
N ASP A 7 18.39 -3.53 7.07
CA ASP A 7 17.94 -2.30 7.72
C ASP A 7 16.45 -2.03 7.47
N TYR A 8 15.95 -2.47 6.31
CA TYR A 8 14.54 -2.40 5.97
C TYR A 8 14.10 -3.53 5.05
N ILE A 9 12.78 -3.72 4.96
CA ILE A 9 12.13 -4.59 3.99
C ILE A 9 10.92 -3.87 3.39
N ALA A 10 10.70 -4.09 2.09
CA ALA A 10 9.63 -3.47 1.33
C ALA A 10 8.75 -4.50 0.60
N PRO A 11 7.86 -5.23 1.31
CA PRO A 11 6.99 -6.20 0.66
C PRO A 11 6.00 -5.52 -0.29
N GLN A 12 5.85 -6.08 -1.48
CA GLN A 12 4.88 -5.64 -2.48
C GLN A 12 3.51 -6.24 -2.19
N ILE A 13 2.60 -5.47 -1.59
CA ILE A 13 1.23 -5.93 -1.28
C ILE A 13 0.29 -5.25 -2.28
N TYR A 14 0.17 -5.86 -3.45
CA TYR A 14 -0.51 -5.27 -4.61
C TYR A 14 -1.95 -5.77 -4.81
N TRP A 15 -2.59 -6.15 -3.72
CA TRP A 15 -3.93 -6.74 -3.71
C TRP A 15 -4.88 -5.92 -2.84
N PRO A 16 -6.16 -5.83 -3.22
CA PRO A 16 -7.12 -5.08 -2.45
C PRO A 16 -7.56 -5.82 -1.18
N PHE A 17 -8.27 -5.12 -0.30
CA PHE A 17 -8.91 -5.73 0.89
C PHE A 17 -9.98 -6.78 0.56
N SER A 18 -10.53 -6.81 -0.67
CA SER A 18 -11.52 -7.82 -1.08
C SER A 18 -10.89 -9.12 -1.57
N ARG A 19 -9.58 -9.15 -1.87
CA ARG A 19 -8.91 -10.30 -2.46
C ARG A 19 -8.66 -11.38 -1.41
N SER A 20 -9.59 -12.32 -1.24
CA SER A 20 -9.52 -13.37 -0.22
C SER A 20 -8.20 -14.15 -0.20
N ALA A 21 -7.65 -14.48 -1.38
CA ALA A 21 -6.40 -15.23 -1.50
C ALA A 21 -5.14 -14.46 -1.05
N ALA A 22 -5.19 -13.13 -1.00
CA ALA A 22 -4.03 -12.28 -0.73
C ALA A 22 -4.46 -10.94 -0.12
N ARG A 23 -5.28 -10.99 0.93
CA ARG A 23 -5.94 -9.80 1.47
C ARG A 23 -4.93 -8.82 2.06
N TYR A 24 -5.03 -7.54 1.69
CA TYR A 24 -4.05 -6.52 2.08
C TYR A 24 -3.75 -6.49 3.58
N ASP A 25 -4.79 -6.44 4.42
CA ASP A 25 -4.65 -6.33 5.87
C ASP A 25 -4.01 -7.55 6.53
N VAL A 26 -4.32 -8.74 6.02
CA VAL A 26 -3.76 -10.00 6.51
C VAL A 26 -2.25 -10.00 6.25
N LEU A 27 -1.85 -9.64 5.03
CA LEU A 27 -0.43 -9.60 4.65
C LEU A 27 0.33 -8.48 5.37
N ALA A 28 -0.25 -7.28 5.47
CA ALA A 28 0.38 -6.15 6.15
C ALA A 28 0.61 -6.46 7.65
N LYS A 29 -0.39 -7.01 8.34
CA LYS A 29 -0.27 -7.44 9.74
C LYS A 29 0.68 -8.62 9.91
N TRP A 30 0.74 -9.54 8.94
CA TRP A 30 1.70 -10.63 8.97
C TRP A 30 3.14 -10.10 8.90
N TRP A 31 3.43 -9.19 7.96
CA TRP A 31 4.74 -8.55 7.87
C TRP A 31 5.10 -7.74 9.12
N ALA A 32 4.12 -7.03 9.69
CA ALA A 32 4.28 -6.33 10.96
C ALA A 32 4.73 -7.28 12.09
N ASN A 33 4.12 -8.46 12.20
CA ASN A 33 4.53 -9.47 13.18
C ASN A 33 5.94 -10.01 12.90
N VAL A 34 6.32 -10.15 11.62
CA VAL A 34 7.63 -10.64 11.20
C VAL A 34 8.75 -9.65 11.54
N VAL A 35 8.51 -8.33 11.43
CA VAL A 35 9.49 -7.29 11.83
C VAL A 35 9.50 -6.99 13.32
N LYS A 36 8.39 -7.22 14.03
CA LYS A 36 8.20 -6.83 15.44
C LYS A 36 9.37 -7.18 16.39
N PRO A 37 10.01 -8.38 16.33
CA PRO A 37 11.11 -8.72 17.23
C PRO A 37 12.49 -8.29 16.69
N THR A 38 12.54 -7.38 15.71
CA THR A 38 13.77 -6.99 15.01
C THR A 38 13.89 -5.48 14.88
N ASN A 39 15.08 -5.00 14.51
CA ASN A 39 15.31 -3.59 14.18
C ASN A 39 15.08 -3.28 12.69
N THR A 40 14.56 -4.23 11.91
CA THR A 40 14.31 -4.03 10.47
C THR A 40 13.06 -3.17 10.26
N ARG A 41 13.19 -2.05 9.55
CA ARG A 41 12.06 -1.18 9.21
C ARG A 41 11.18 -1.81 8.13
N LEU A 42 9.87 -1.71 8.31
CA LEU A 42 8.88 -2.15 7.31
C LEU A 42 8.32 -0.98 6.52
N TYR A 43 8.37 -1.06 5.20
CA TYR A 43 7.70 -0.13 4.27
C TYR A 43 6.77 -0.89 3.34
N ILE A 44 5.47 -0.63 3.32
CA ILE A 44 4.56 -1.41 2.47
C ILE A 44 4.53 -0.83 1.05
N GLY A 45 4.75 -1.69 0.05
CA GLY A 45 4.57 -1.35 -1.36
C GLY A 45 3.10 -1.40 -1.77
N ILE A 46 2.55 -0.27 -2.24
CA ILE A 46 1.18 -0.15 -2.79
C ILE A 46 1.23 -0.11 -4.32
N ALA A 47 0.24 -0.76 -4.95
CA ALA A 47 0.09 -0.84 -6.40
C ALA A 47 -0.59 0.41 -6.99
N LEU A 48 0.07 1.57 -6.96
CA LEU A 48 -0.48 2.79 -7.55
C LEU A 48 -0.88 2.60 -9.03
N TYR A 49 -0.13 1.79 -9.78
CA TYR A 49 -0.45 1.48 -11.18
C TYR A 49 -1.79 0.79 -11.42
N LYS A 50 -2.38 0.14 -10.39
CA LYS A 50 -3.70 -0.49 -10.50
C LYS A 50 -4.83 0.50 -10.26
N VAL A 51 -4.57 1.62 -9.58
CA VAL A 51 -5.58 2.62 -9.26
C VAL A 51 -6.13 3.23 -10.55
N GLY A 52 -7.46 3.24 -10.66
CA GLY A 52 -8.18 3.70 -11.85
C GLY A 52 -8.18 2.70 -13.01
N GLU A 53 -7.48 1.56 -12.91
CA GLU A 53 -7.40 0.55 -13.98
C GLU A 53 -8.50 -0.52 -13.81
N PRO A 54 -9.41 -0.69 -14.79
CA PRO A 54 -10.48 -1.67 -14.70
C PRO A 54 -9.98 -3.12 -14.60
N SER A 55 -10.43 -3.81 -13.55
CA SER A 55 -10.17 -5.24 -13.37
C SER A 55 -11.44 -5.95 -12.92
N LYS A 56 -11.87 -6.97 -13.68
CA LYS A 56 -13.01 -7.81 -13.31
C LYS A 56 -12.80 -8.54 -11.97
N ASN A 57 -11.53 -8.83 -11.65
CA ASN A 57 -11.16 -9.60 -10.46
C ASN A 57 -10.83 -8.72 -9.25
N GLU A 58 -10.61 -7.42 -9.45
CA GLU A 58 -10.22 -6.46 -8.42
C GLU A 58 -10.91 -5.11 -8.68
N PRO A 59 -12.26 -5.06 -8.65
CA PRO A 59 -13.02 -3.86 -9.04
C PRO A 59 -12.78 -2.66 -8.12
N ASP A 60 -12.36 -2.89 -6.86
CA ASP A 60 -12.15 -1.84 -5.85
C ASP A 60 -11.14 -0.77 -6.28
N TRP A 61 -10.18 -1.14 -7.14
CA TRP A 61 -9.21 -0.20 -7.67
C TRP A 61 -9.82 0.87 -8.60
N THR A 62 -11.06 0.72 -9.04
CA THR A 62 -11.76 1.69 -9.90
C THR A 62 -12.91 2.44 -9.22
N VAL A 63 -13.38 1.96 -8.06
CA VAL A 63 -14.49 2.61 -7.35
C VAL A 63 -14.08 4.02 -6.96
N SER A 64 -14.81 5.03 -7.43
CA SER A 64 -14.50 6.45 -7.19
C SER A 64 -13.03 6.80 -7.47
N GLY A 65 -12.51 6.39 -8.63
CA GLY A 65 -11.13 6.61 -9.03
C GLY A 65 -10.10 5.81 -8.23
N GLY A 66 -10.53 4.77 -7.50
CA GLY A 66 -9.70 3.92 -6.65
C GLY A 66 -9.23 4.57 -5.34
N VAL A 67 -9.69 5.79 -5.06
CA VAL A 67 -9.37 6.54 -3.82
C VAL A 67 -9.80 5.77 -2.56
N PRO A 68 -10.98 5.14 -2.48
CA PRO A 68 -11.41 4.44 -1.26
C PRO A 68 -10.50 3.27 -0.88
N GLU A 69 -10.06 2.46 -1.84
CA GLU A 69 -9.16 1.34 -1.59
C GLU A 69 -7.76 1.83 -1.17
N LEU A 70 -7.21 2.81 -1.89
CA LEU A 70 -5.93 3.44 -1.53
C LEU A 70 -5.98 4.06 -0.12
N LYS A 71 -7.05 4.80 0.19
CA LYS A 71 -7.28 5.39 1.52
C LYS A 71 -7.25 4.32 2.60
N LYS A 72 -7.96 3.20 2.39
CA LYS A 72 -8.04 2.11 3.35
C LYS A 72 -6.68 1.44 3.60
N GLN A 73 -5.86 1.31 2.55
CA GLN A 73 -4.49 0.79 2.67
C GLN A 73 -3.58 1.74 3.45
N LEU A 74 -3.62 3.04 3.16
CA LEU A 74 -2.86 4.05 3.89
C LEU A 74 -3.30 4.17 5.35
N ASP A 75 -4.62 4.17 5.62
CA ASP A 75 -5.16 4.21 6.98
C ASP A 75 -4.72 3.00 7.81
N LEU A 76 -4.68 1.80 7.20
CA LEU A 76 -4.16 0.63 7.89
C LEU A 76 -2.66 0.75 8.16
N ASN A 77 -1.88 1.22 7.18
CA ASN A 77 -0.44 1.38 7.34
C ASN A 77 -0.12 2.33 8.50
N ASP A 78 -0.82 3.46 8.59
CA ASP A 78 -0.62 4.44 9.68
C ASP A 78 -1.09 3.91 11.04
N ALA A 79 -2.09 3.04 11.07
CA ALA A 79 -2.63 2.46 12.30
C ALA A 79 -1.76 1.33 12.89
N VAL A 80 -0.83 0.76 12.12
CA VAL A 80 0.02 -0.36 12.56
C VAL A 80 1.42 0.17 12.91
N PRO A 81 1.81 0.23 14.21
CA PRO A 81 3.06 0.89 14.63
C PRO A 81 4.35 0.30 14.03
N GLN A 82 4.30 -0.95 13.56
CA GLN A 82 5.44 -1.61 12.92
C GLN A 82 5.62 -1.21 11.45
N ILE A 83 4.63 -0.57 10.82
CA ILE A 83 4.73 -0.06 9.45
C ILE A 83 5.25 1.37 9.53
N HIS A 84 6.44 1.60 8.96
CA HIS A 84 7.17 2.87 9.07
C HIS A 84 7.00 3.76 7.84
N GLY A 85 6.22 3.32 6.85
CA GLY A 85 5.89 4.10 5.68
C GLY A 85 5.37 3.27 4.52
N THR A 86 5.16 3.95 3.40
CA THR A 86 4.55 3.40 2.19
C THR A 86 5.42 3.71 0.98
N ILE A 87 5.54 2.76 0.05
CA ILE A 87 6.22 2.95 -1.24
C ILE A 87 5.18 2.79 -2.36
N LEU A 88 5.06 3.80 -3.21
CA LEU A 88 4.12 3.78 -4.34
C LEU A 88 4.81 3.21 -5.58
N PHE A 89 4.33 2.07 -6.08
CA PHE A 89 4.83 1.50 -7.33
C PHE A 89 3.91 1.87 -8.50
N ARG A 90 4.36 2.64 -9.50
CA ARG A 90 5.70 3.24 -9.69
C ARG A 90 5.59 4.70 -10.09
N GLU A 91 6.70 5.43 -10.00
CA GLU A 91 6.81 6.89 -10.21
C GLU A 91 6.00 7.41 -11.41
N ASN A 92 6.09 6.75 -12.58
CA ASN A 92 5.36 7.22 -13.77
C ASN A 92 3.84 7.36 -13.57
N TYR A 93 3.24 6.63 -12.63
CA TYR A 93 1.82 6.73 -12.27
C TYR A 93 1.49 7.89 -11.32
N LEU A 94 2.44 8.73 -10.96
CA LEU A 94 2.17 10.02 -10.33
C LEU A 94 1.61 11.04 -11.33
N ASN A 95 1.84 10.83 -12.64
CA ASN A 95 1.50 11.77 -13.70
C ASN A 95 0.49 11.20 -14.72
N GLN A 96 -0.03 9.99 -14.50
CA GLN A 96 -1.01 9.40 -15.43
C GLN A 96 -2.42 9.95 -15.15
N PRO A 97 -3.22 10.24 -16.20
CA PRO A 97 -4.60 10.69 -16.02
C PRO A 97 -5.46 9.76 -15.15
N GLN A 98 -5.24 8.44 -15.28
CA GLN A 98 -6.01 7.43 -14.56
C GLN A 98 -5.87 7.52 -13.03
N THR A 99 -4.72 7.99 -12.53
CA THR A 99 -4.38 8.03 -11.10
C THR A 99 -4.53 9.42 -10.49
N GLN A 100 -4.92 10.43 -11.27
CA GLN A 100 -4.87 11.83 -10.83
C GLN A 100 -5.72 12.10 -9.57
N GLN A 101 -6.89 11.47 -9.45
CA GLN A 101 -7.74 11.62 -8.24
C GLN A 101 -7.04 11.06 -7.00
N ALA A 102 -6.38 9.92 -7.14
CA ALA A 102 -5.62 9.27 -6.06
C ALA A 102 -4.36 10.04 -5.69
N VAL A 103 -3.66 10.61 -6.67
CA VAL A 103 -2.50 11.49 -6.45
C VAL A 103 -2.91 12.77 -5.72
N ASN A 104 -4.02 13.40 -6.11
CA ASN A 104 -4.55 14.57 -5.41
C ASN A 104 -4.89 14.23 -3.95
N TYR A 105 -5.57 13.11 -3.72
CA TYR A 105 -5.85 12.62 -2.37
C TYR A 105 -4.57 12.39 -1.53
N ILE A 106 -3.52 11.81 -2.12
CA ILE A 106 -2.24 11.61 -1.45
C ILE A 106 -1.59 12.94 -1.05
N LYS A 107 -1.57 13.93 -1.96
CA LYS A 107 -1.03 15.27 -1.70
C LYS A 107 -1.76 15.96 -0.55
N GLU A 108 -3.10 15.95 -0.60
CA GLU A 108 -3.95 16.48 0.47
C GLU A 108 -3.69 15.79 1.81
N ARG A 109 -3.53 14.45 1.83
CA ARG A 109 -3.25 13.68 3.05
C ARG A 109 -1.92 14.07 3.69
N TRP A 110 -0.87 14.27 2.89
CA TRP A 110 0.49 14.51 3.39
C TRP A 110 0.89 15.99 3.47
N GLY A 111 -0.02 16.91 3.10
CA GLY A 111 0.18 18.35 3.25
C GLY A 111 1.09 18.96 2.19
N GLU A 112 1.08 18.42 0.97
CA GLU A 112 1.77 18.98 -0.21
C GLU A 112 0.83 19.75 -1.15
#